data_AF-A0A673FWC2-F1
#
_entry.id   AF-A0A673FWC2-F1
#
_cell.length_a   1.000
_cell.length_b   1.000
_cell.length_c   1.000
_cell.angle_alpha   90.00
_cell.angle_beta   90.00
_cell.angle_gamma   90.00
#
_symmetry.space_group_name_H-M   'P 1'
#
loop_
_entity.id
_entity.type
_entity.pdbx_description
1 polymer ?
#
loop_
_entity_poly.entity_id
_entity_poly.type
_entity_poly.pdbx_seq_one_letter_code
_entity_poly.pdbx_strand_id
1 'polypeptide(L)'
;CSRQYRPKRNVTFVDNGEKVSAYTVKSFVFLHEKSVGDPKVDMVTTVNIPAVAVMNRLKSMGFWVSSGVSMYMGSIGTTLFMTHTVEEMLWGFKDPLLTRLKTIKPDTDEYFGLMRNKNGSDDGEFVYHTGKQNYLDFGRIYTWKGEKMLSLWKTNQSNMINGSDGSGFHPFLSKEERLNVFTPDLCRSIHMRFEKEVEVKGIPAYRFTPPRAVLASGKNNPENEGFCLTPKNCLDDGVLDVSVCRNGAPVVVSFPHFHLGAERYAKAIDGISPVHERHQTFLDLNPTMGVPVRAMKRAQINIHLQRVIGFPLTRNLNGTIFPILFLNESVVIDDASAARIQKLLLIVTLVSHFPLVLGALGVILLLVCIILQQPSNDPEYPSNHLATIQNSLKNGTYIGMTSVDKS
;
A
#
# COMPACT_ATOMS: atom_id res chain seq x y z
N CYS A 1 -12.72 -10.06 -15.52
CA CYS A 1 -12.76 -9.32 -14.24
C CYS A 1 -13.46 -10.15 -13.17
N SER A 2 -12.95 -10.11 -11.94
CA SER A 2 -13.57 -10.79 -10.80
C SER A 2 -13.69 -9.81 -9.63
N ARG A 3 -14.85 -9.83 -8.95
CA ARG A 3 -15.04 -9.13 -7.68
C ARG A 3 -14.38 -9.93 -6.57
N GLN A 4 -13.56 -9.25 -5.79
CA GLN A 4 -12.88 -9.87 -4.65
C GLN A 4 -13.57 -9.48 -3.33
N TYR A 5 -13.71 -10.45 -2.43
CA TYR A 5 -14.13 -10.23 -1.05
C TYR A 5 -12.98 -10.53 -0.09
N ARG A 6 -12.85 -9.70 0.95
CA ARG A 6 -11.73 -9.75 1.92
C ARG A 6 -12.16 -9.63 3.38
N PRO A 7 -13.05 -10.49 3.90
CA PRO A 7 -13.37 -10.46 5.32
C PRO A 7 -12.14 -10.85 6.16
N LYS A 8 -11.92 -10.11 7.25
CA LYS A 8 -11.04 -10.57 8.35
C LYS A 8 -11.82 -11.63 9.14
N ARG A 9 -11.22 -12.80 9.36
CA ARG A 9 -11.78 -13.94 10.11
C ARG A 9 -10.92 -14.23 11.33
N ASN A 10 -11.52 -14.91 12.31
CA ASN A 10 -10.88 -15.30 13.58
C ASN A 10 -10.17 -14.13 14.25
N VAL A 11 -10.86 -12.99 14.33
CA VAL A 11 -10.31 -11.75 14.90
C VAL A 11 -10.25 -11.89 16.41
N THR A 12 -9.05 -11.83 16.98
CA THR A 12 -8.82 -11.95 18.43
C THR A 12 -7.91 -10.84 18.92
N PHE A 13 -8.31 -10.15 19.98
CA PHE A 13 -7.44 -9.19 20.66
C PHE A 13 -6.47 -9.94 21.57
N VAL A 14 -5.20 -9.56 21.52
CA VAL A 14 -4.13 -10.14 22.34
C VAL A 14 -3.37 -9.01 23.04
N ASP A 15 -2.55 -9.37 24.03
CA ASP A 15 -1.76 -8.42 24.82
C ASP A 15 -2.61 -7.26 25.37
N ASN A 16 -3.71 -7.59 26.06
CA ASN A 16 -4.62 -6.61 26.65
C ASN A 16 -5.17 -5.56 25.65
N GLY A 17 -5.34 -5.97 24.38
CA GLY A 17 -5.87 -5.13 23.30
C GLY A 17 -4.85 -4.22 22.62
N GLU A 18 -3.57 -4.38 22.91
CA GLU A 18 -2.49 -3.68 22.18
C GLU A 18 -2.25 -4.25 20.78
N LYS A 19 -2.61 -5.52 20.59
CA LYS A 19 -2.47 -6.23 19.32
C LYS A 19 -3.76 -6.97 18.96
N VAL A 20 -3.91 -7.27 17.68
CA VAL A 20 -5.04 -8.04 17.15
C VAL A 20 -4.55 -9.06 16.14
N SER A 21 -4.89 -10.33 16.34
CA SER A 21 -4.68 -11.40 15.35
C SER A 21 -5.89 -11.49 14.42
N ALA A 22 -5.63 -11.70 13.13
CA ALA A 22 -6.67 -11.93 12.13
C ALA A 22 -6.15 -12.69 10.90
N TYR A 23 -7.06 -13.40 10.25
CA TYR A 23 -6.84 -14.08 8.97
C TYR A 23 -7.60 -13.33 7.88
N THR A 24 -6.95 -13.05 6.75
CA THR A 24 -7.59 -12.32 5.64
C THR A 24 -7.98 -13.29 4.55
N VAL A 25 -9.23 -13.77 4.57
CA VAL A 25 -9.74 -14.70 3.54
C VAL A 25 -10.02 -13.93 2.27
N LYS A 26 -9.54 -14.42 1.13
CA LYS A 26 -9.73 -13.82 -0.20
C LYS A 26 -10.61 -14.75 -1.04
N SER A 27 -11.77 -14.28 -1.46
CA SER A 27 -12.61 -15.01 -2.44
C SER A 27 -12.86 -14.18 -3.69
N PHE A 28 -13.00 -14.86 -4.82
CA PHE A 28 -13.14 -14.25 -6.13
C PHE A 28 -14.43 -14.72 -6.80
N VAL A 29 -15.24 -13.77 -7.25
CA VAL A 29 -16.48 -14.03 -7.99
C VAL A 29 -16.35 -13.39 -9.36
N PHE A 30 -16.41 -14.20 -10.42
CA PHE A 30 -16.30 -13.72 -11.79
C PHE A 30 -17.49 -12.80 -12.16
N LEU A 31 -17.21 -11.74 -12.91
CA LEU A 31 -18.20 -10.79 -13.42
C LEU A 31 -18.13 -10.77 -14.94
N HIS A 32 -19.08 -11.45 -15.59
CA HIS A 32 -19.09 -11.61 -17.04
C HIS A 32 -19.27 -10.27 -17.76
N GLU A 33 -20.18 -9.44 -17.26
CA GLU A 33 -20.52 -8.12 -17.81
C GLU A 33 -19.39 -7.08 -17.73
N LYS A 34 -18.36 -7.35 -16.91
CA LYS A 34 -17.15 -6.52 -16.80
C LYS A 34 -15.93 -7.18 -17.44
N SER A 35 -16.12 -8.28 -18.18
CA SER A 35 -15.06 -9.06 -18.80
C SER A 35 -15.16 -8.96 -20.32
N VAL A 36 -14.02 -9.18 -20.99
CA VAL A 36 -13.97 -9.17 -22.46
C VAL A 36 -14.61 -10.41 -23.08
N GLY A 37 -14.65 -11.53 -22.35
CA GLY A 37 -15.20 -12.81 -22.81
C GLY A 37 -15.38 -13.79 -21.66
N ASP A 38 -15.69 -15.05 -21.99
CA ASP A 38 -15.87 -16.14 -21.04
C ASP A 38 -14.54 -16.87 -20.79
N PRO A 39 -14.00 -16.83 -19.55
CA PRO A 39 -12.71 -17.45 -19.25
C PRO A 39 -12.70 -18.97 -19.44
N LYS A 40 -13.85 -19.64 -19.50
CA LYS A 40 -13.96 -21.07 -19.74
C LYS A 40 -13.82 -21.45 -21.22
N VAL A 41 -13.92 -20.48 -22.11
CA VAL A 41 -13.87 -20.68 -23.56
C VAL A 41 -12.68 -19.97 -24.18
N ASP A 42 -12.35 -18.77 -23.67
CA ASP A 42 -11.25 -17.97 -24.18
C ASP A 42 -9.91 -18.70 -23.97
N MET A 43 -9.22 -18.98 -25.07
CA MET A 43 -7.95 -19.69 -25.08
C MET A 43 -6.77 -18.73 -25.09
N VAL A 44 -5.73 -19.07 -24.32
CA VAL A 44 -4.47 -18.33 -24.29
C VAL A 44 -3.30 -19.26 -24.51
N THR A 45 -2.37 -18.86 -25.36
CA THR A 45 -1.10 -19.56 -25.58
C THR A 45 0.02 -18.82 -24.86
N THR A 46 0.75 -19.55 -24.01
CA THR A 46 1.89 -18.99 -23.28
C THR A 46 2.95 -20.06 -23.04
N VAL A 47 4.05 -19.70 -22.39
CA VAL A 47 5.10 -20.65 -21.99
C VAL A 47 4.49 -21.76 -21.14
N ASN A 48 4.92 -22.99 -21.36
CA ASN A 48 4.61 -24.12 -20.49
C ASN A 48 5.32 -23.96 -19.13
N ILE A 49 4.65 -23.27 -18.20
CA ILE A 49 5.18 -22.93 -16.88
C ILE A 49 5.53 -24.18 -16.05
N PRO A 50 4.68 -25.24 -15.98
CA PRO A 50 5.06 -26.50 -15.34
C PRO A 50 6.36 -27.08 -15.89
N ALA A 51 6.48 -27.20 -17.22
CA ALA A 51 7.68 -27.73 -17.86
C ALA A 51 8.92 -26.90 -17.52
N VAL A 52 8.84 -25.57 -17.63
CA VAL A 52 9.97 -24.67 -17.31
C VAL A 52 10.35 -24.73 -15.84
N ALA A 53 9.38 -24.83 -14.93
CA ALA A 53 9.64 -24.98 -13.49
C ALA A 53 10.37 -26.30 -13.18
N VAL A 54 9.95 -27.41 -13.79
CA VAL A 54 10.61 -28.71 -13.65
C VAL A 54 12.04 -28.66 -14.20
N MET A 55 12.24 -28.13 -15.41
CA MET A 55 13.57 -27.96 -16.01
C MET A 55 14.49 -27.11 -15.12
N ASN A 56 14.01 -25.96 -14.62
CA ASN A 56 14.80 -25.08 -13.76
C ASN A 56 15.13 -25.71 -12.40
N ARG A 57 14.26 -26.57 -11.86
CA ARG A 57 14.52 -27.29 -10.60
C ARG A 57 15.55 -28.40 -10.77
N LEU A 58 15.59 -29.04 -11.93
CA LEU A 58 16.51 -30.14 -12.24
C LEU A 58 17.89 -29.68 -12.72
N LYS A 59 18.08 -28.38 -12.99
CA LYS A 59 19.35 -27.82 -13.46
C LYS A 59 20.56 -28.17 -12.58
N SER A 60 20.34 -28.41 -11.29
CA SER A 60 21.39 -28.75 -10.31
C SER A 60 21.53 -30.26 -10.04
N MET A 61 20.70 -31.12 -10.65
CA MET A 61 20.68 -32.57 -10.38
C MET A 61 21.55 -33.39 -11.35
N GLY A 62 22.35 -32.74 -12.21
CA GLY A 62 23.28 -33.40 -13.14
C GLY A 62 22.69 -33.71 -14.52
N PHE A 63 23.58 -33.93 -15.50
CA PHE A 63 23.22 -34.07 -16.91
C PHE A 63 22.35 -35.31 -17.21
N TRP A 64 22.65 -36.45 -16.60
CA TRP A 64 21.93 -37.71 -16.86
C TRP A 64 20.49 -37.68 -16.37
N VAL A 65 20.24 -37.11 -15.18
CA VAL A 65 18.88 -36.92 -14.64
C VAL A 65 18.07 -36.00 -15.55
N SER A 66 18.66 -34.86 -15.93
CA SER A 66 18.03 -33.90 -16.85
C SER A 66 17.69 -34.53 -18.21
N SER A 67 18.60 -35.34 -18.76
CA SER A 67 18.40 -36.02 -20.04
C SER A 67 17.29 -37.07 -20.00
N GLY A 68 17.23 -37.86 -18.92
CA GLY A 68 16.15 -38.84 -18.71
C GLY A 68 14.78 -38.18 -18.60
N VAL A 69 14.68 -37.08 -17.85
CA VAL A 69 13.43 -36.30 -17.78
C VAL A 69 13.10 -35.65 -19.12
N SER A 70 14.09 -35.15 -19.86
CA SER A 70 13.88 -34.60 -21.20
C SER A 70 13.34 -35.65 -22.19
N MET A 71 13.82 -36.89 -22.14
CA MET A 71 13.29 -37.99 -22.97
C MET A 71 11.83 -38.28 -22.61
N TYR A 72 11.52 -38.33 -21.30
CA TYR A 72 10.15 -38.52 -20.84
C TYR A 72 9.22 -37.39 -21.29
N MET A 73 9.62 -36.12 -21.12
CA MET A 73 8.90 -34.96 -21.62
C MET A 73 8.62 -35.05 -23.12
N GLY A 74 9.59 -35.52 -23.91
CA GLY A 74 9.40 -35.80 -25.35
C GLY A 74 8.34 -36.88 -25.61
N SER A 75 8.35 -37.97 -24.83
CA SER A 75 7.40 -39.08 -25.00
C SER A 75 5.93 -38.71 -24.72
N ILE A 76 5.69 -37.75 -23.82
CA ILE A 76 4.34 -37.23 -23.51
C ILE A 76 3.98 -35.99 -24.33
N GLY A 77 4.79 -35.61 -25.32
CA GLY A 77 4.54 -34.46 -26.18
C GLY A 77 4.65 -33.09 -25.48
N THR A 78 5.44 -32.97 -24.41
CA THR A 78 5.64 -31.68 -23.73
C THR A 78 6.38 -30.70 -24.62
N THR A 79 5.75 -29.55 -24.87
CA THR A 79 6.30 -28.43 -25.65
C THR A 79 6.66 -27.25 -24.76
N LEU A 80 7.47 -26.32 -25.29
CA LEU A 80 7.86 -25.10 -24.57
C LEU A 80 6.70 -24.11 -24.38
N PHE A 81 5.68 -24.20 -25.25
CA PHE A 81 4.46 -23.41 -25.17
C PHE A 81 3.26 -24.33 -24.97
N MET A 82 2.26 -23.86 -24.24
CA MET A 82 0.99 -24.56 -23.97
C MET A 82 -0.18 -23.64 -24.29
N THR A 83 -1.33 -24.23 -24.59
CA THR A 83 -2.58 -23.50 -24.80
C THR A 83 -3.64 -24.05 -23.87
N HIS A 84 -4.26 -23.17 -23.08
CA HIS A 84 -5.29 -23.51 -22.10
C HIS A 84 -6.34 -22.41 -22.06
N THR A 85 -7.49 -22.72 -21.46
CA THR A 85 -8.50 -21.68 -21.19
C THR A 85 -7.97 -20.72 -20.11
N VAL A 86 -8.50 -19.49 -20.06
CA VAL A 86 -8.15 -18.53 -19.01
C VAL A 86 -8.53 -19.07 -17.62
N GLU A 87 -9.65 -19.80 -17.50
CA GLU A 87 -10.09 -20.48 -16.28
C GLU A 87 -9.05 -21.50 -15.80
N GLU A 88 -8.60 -22.38 -16.69
CA GLU A 88 -7.56 -23.38 -16.40
C GLU A 88 -6.24 -22.73 -15.97
N MET A 89 -5.79 -21.71 -16.71
CA MET A 89 -4.54 -21.00 -16.42
C MET A 89 -4.54 -20.31 -15.05
N LEU A 90 -5.68 -19.73 -14.65
CA LEU A 90 -5.80 -19.04 -13.37
C LEU A 90 -6.04 -20.02 -12.22
N TRP A 91 -7.03 -20.91 -12.35
CA TRP A 91 -7.56 -21.68 -11.22
C TRP A 91 -7.01 -23.09 -11.10
N GLY A 92 -6.52 -23.65 -12.20
CA GLY A 92 -5.89 -24.96 -12.20
C GLY A 92 -6.26 -25.82 -13.41
N PHE A 93 -5.28 -26.53 -13.96
CA PHE A 93 -5.47 -27.71 -14.79
C PHE A 93 -4.54 -28.83 -14.32
N LYS A 94 -4.88 -30.08 -14.65
CA LYS A 94 -4.05 -31.24 -14.33
C LYS A 94 -2.94 -31.36 -15.36
N ASP A 95 -1.69 -31.30 -14.93
CA ASP A 95 -0.53 -31.36 -15.82
C ASP A 95 0.03 -32.79 -15.89
N PRO A 96 0.23 -33.37 -17.09
CA PRO A 96 0.75 -34.73 -17.23
C PRO A 96 2.16 -34.92 -16.65
N LEU A 97 3.04 -33.92 -16.77
CA LEU A 97 4.40 -33.97 -16.25
C LEU A 97 4.40 -33.93 -14.71
N LEU A 98 3.60 -33.05 -14.11
CA LEU A 98 3.44 -32.97 -12.65
C LEU A 98 2.78 -34.23 -12.09
N THR A 99 1.79 -34.78 -12.80
CA THR A 99 1.14 -36.05 -12.42
C THR A 99 2.17 -37.18 -12.33
N ARG A 100 3.10 -37.28 -13.29
CA ARG A 100 4.19 -38.26 -13.20
C ARG A 100 5.14 -37.97 -12.06
N LEU A 101 5.52 -36.70 -11.86
CA LEU A 101 6.42 -36.34 -10.77
C LEU A 101 5.83 -36.69 -9.40
N LYS A 102 4.51 -36.57 -9.22
CA LYS A 102 3.83 -37.01 -8.00
C LYS A 102 4.04 -38.49 -7.68
N THR A 103 4.15 -39.36 -8.69
CA THR A 103 4.45 -40.78 -8.47
C THR A 103 5.86 -41.05 -7.93
N ILE A 104 6.81 -40.13 -8.18
CA ILE A 104 8.20 -40.22 -7.72
C ILE A 104 8.39 -39.45 -6.41
N LYS A 105 7.75 -38.28 -6.30
CA LYS A 105 7.76 -37.40 -5.14
C LYS A 105 6.31 -37.08 -4.74
N PRO A 106 5.73 -37.83 -3.78
CA PRO A 106 4.33 -37.73 -3.39
C PRO A 106 3.84 -36.33 -3.00
N ASP A 107 4.73 -35.48 -2.47
CA ASP A 107 4.40 -34.09 -2.07
C ASP A 107 4.18 -33.12 -3.25
N THR A 108 4.35 -33.57 -4.48
CA THR A 108 4.18 -32.72 -5.68
C THR A 108 2.69 -32.57 -6.00
N ASP A 109 2.22 -31.33 -6.18
CA ASP A 109 0.88 -31.08 -6.72
C ASP A 109 0.84 -31.46 -8.21
N GLU A 110 -0.18 -32.23 -8.61
CA GLU A 110 -0.39 -32.62 -10.01
C GLU A 110 -1.13 -31.56 -10.82
N TYR A 111 -1.67 -30.53 -10.15
CA TYR A 111 -2.35 -29.40 -10.78
C TYR A 111 -1.47 -28.16 -10.80
N PHE A 112 -1.56 -27.40 -11.89
CA PHE A 112 -0.94 -26.09 -12.00
C PHE A 112 -1.99 -25.01 -12.27
N GLY A 113 -1.89 -23.89 -11.58
CA GLY A 113 -2.64 -22.66 -11.87
C GLY A 113 -2.02 -21.46 -11.17
N LEU A 114 -2.06 -20.29 -11.80
CA LEU A 114 -1.41 -19.07 -11.30
C LEU A 114 -2.00 -18.57 -9.96
N MET A 115 -3.29 -18.80 -9.77
CA MET A 115 -4.08 -18.46 -8.58
C MET A 115 -4.64 -19.73 -7.91
N ARG A 116 -4.03 -20.89 -8.17
CA ARG A 116 -4.44 -22.17 -7.58
C ARG A 116 -4.43 -22.07 -6.05
N ASN A 117 -5.47 -22.61 -5.42
CA ASN A 117 -5.68 -22.58 -3.97
C ASN A 117 -5.76 -21.17 -3.34
N LYS A 118 -5.93 -20.10 -4.13
CA LYS A 118 -6.12 -18.73 -3.61
C LYS A 118 -7.58 -18.35 -3.38
N ASN A 119 -8.52 -19.05 -4.01
CA ASN A 119 -9.94 -18.74 -3.86
C ASN A 119 -10.50 -19.36 -2.57
N GLY A 120 -10.98 -18.53 -1.67
CA GLY A 120 -11.51 -18.95 -0.37
C GLY A 120 -10.43 -19.27 0.67
N SER A 121 -9.16 -18.95 0.39
CA SER A 121 -8.04 -19.15 1.32
C SER A 121 -7.58 -17.82 1.92
N ASP A 122 -6.74 -17.88 2.94
CA ASP A 122 -6.00 -16.75 3.49
C ASP A 122 -4.48 -16.86 3.25
N ASP A 123 -3.75 -15.78 3.51
CA ASP A 123 -2.28 -15.75 3.37
C ASP A 123 -1.55 -16.09 4.69
N GLY A 124 -2.25 -16.67 5.67
CA GLY A 124 -1.77 -16.96 7.02
C GLY A 124 -2.22 -15.92 8.06
N GLU A 125 -1.86 -16.21 9.31
CA GLU A 125 -2.12 -15.32 10.44
C GLU A 125 -1.31 -14.03 10.33
N PHE A 126 -1.97 -12.90 10.56
CA PHE A 126 -1.32 -11.62 10.80
C PHE A 126 -1.68 -11.13 12.19
N VAL A 127 -0.67 -10.68 12.93
CA VAL A 127 -0.85 -9.93 14.17
C VAL A 127 -0.52 -8.48 13.89
N TYR A 128 -1.46 -7.58 14.15
CA TYR A 128 -1.31 -6.14 13.93
C TYR A 128 -1.24 -5.39 15.26
N HIS A 129 -0.53 -4.28 15.28
CA HIS A 129 -0.66 -3.28 16.33
C HIS A 129 -1.99 -2.53 16.18
N THR A 130 -2.72 -2.39 17.29
CA THR A 130 -4.03 -1.69 17.30
C THR A 130 -3.89 -0.17 17.33
N GLY A 131 -2.68 0.34 17.56
CA GLY A 131 -2.43 1.77 17.78
C GLY A 131 -2.78 2.28 19.18
N LYS A 132 -3.19 1.39 20.11
CA LYS A 132 -3.56 1.75 21.49
C LYS A 132 -2.44 2.45 22.27
N GLN A 133 -1.19 1.98 22.12
CA GLN A 133 -0.03 2.58 22.76
C GLN A 133 0.49 3.81 22.01
N ASN A 134 0.50 3.73 20.68
CA ASN A 134 0.99 4.79 19.80
C ASN A 134 0.20 4.74 18.49
N TYR A 135 -0.43 5.86 18.12
CA TYR A 135 -1.24 5.94 16.90
C TYR A 135 -0.41 5.69 15.62
N LEU A 136 0.89 6.00 15.65
CA LEU A 136 1.80 5.74 14.52
C LEU A 136 1.98 4.25 14.23
N ASP A 137 1.69 3.39 15.21
CA ASP A 137 1.76 1.94 15.04
C ASP A 137 0.46 1.32 14.53
N PHE A 138 -0.60 2.11 14.36
CA PHE A 138 -1.89 1.61 13.88
C PHE A 138 -1.75 0.84 12.55
N GLY A 139 -2.22 -0.41 12.54
CA GLY A 139 -2.23 -1.25 11.35
C GLY A 139 -0.86 -1.81 10.94
N ARG A 140 0.22 -1.49 11.67
CA ARG A 140 1.53 -2.11 11.42
C ARG A 140 1.51 -3.59 11.81
N ILE A 141 2.16 -4.41 11.00
CA ILE A 141 2.30 -5.83 11.23
C ILE A 141 3.35 -6.06 12.32
N TYR A 142 2.95 -6.74 13.38
CA TYR A 142 3.84 -7.22 14.44
C TYR A 142 4.48 -8.56 14.05
N THR A 143 3.67 -9.51 13.59
CA THR A 143 4.12 -10.81 13.08
C THR A 143 3.26 -11.28 11.93
N TRP A 144 3.84 -12.07 11.04
CA TRP A 144 3.14 -12.85 10.02
C TRP A 144 3.51 -14.32 10.20
N LYS A 145 2.51 -15.18 10.37
CA LYS A 145 2.68 -16.62 10.68
C LYS A 145 3.62 -16.87 11.87
N GLY A 146 3.49 -16.05 12.92
CA GLY A 146 4.33 -16.12 14.12
C GLY A 146 5.71 -15.46 14.00
N GLU A 147 6.14 -15.09 12.79
CA GLU A 147 7.48 -14.58 12.54
C GLU A 147 7.52 -13.04 12.42
N LYS A 148 8.58 -12.42 12.97
CA LYS A 148 8.86 -10.97 12.85
C LYS A 148 9.70 -10.64 11.62
N MET A 149 10.39 -11.63 11.07
CA MET A 149 11.22 -11.53 9.89
C MET A 149 11.11 -12.81 9.07
N LEU A 150 11.28 -12.68 7.77
CA LEU A 150 11.37 -13.80 6.85
C LEU A 150 12.73 -14.51 6.99
N SER A 151 12.85 -15.67 6.38
CA SER A 151 14.10 -16.45 6.28
C SER A 151 14.46 -16.78 4.83
N LEU A 152 13.92 -16.00 3.88
CA LEU A 152 13.97 -16.28 2.45
C LEU A 152 15.11 -15.55 1.72
N TRP A 153 15.48 -14.37 2.20
CA TRP A 153 16.43 -13.47 1.56
C TRP A 153 17.82 -13.53 2.19
N LYS A 154 18.83 -13.02 1.50
CA LYS A 154 20.24 -13.12 1.91
C LYS A 154 20.58 -12.29 3.15
N THR A 155 19.91 -11.16 3.37
CA THR A 155 20.21 -10.23 4.47
C THR A 155 19.03 -10.08 5.42
N ASN A 156 19.31 -9.76 6.68
CA ASN A 156 18.27 -9.47 7.68
C ASN A 156 17.39 -8.29 7.25
N GLN A 157 17.98 -7.24 6.65
CA GLN A 157 17.23 -6.09 6.14
C GLN A 157 16.18 -6.49 5.10
N SER A 158 16.55 -7.34 4.14
CA SER A 158 15.62 -7.82 3.10
C SER A 158 14.54 -8.75 3.64
N ASN A 159 14.80 -9.39 4.79
CA ASN A 159 13.86 -10.25 5.49
C ASN A 159 12.91 -9.52 6.44
N MET A 160 13.10 -8.23 6.72
CA MET A 160 12.24 -7.51 7.66
C MET A 160 10.79 -7.42 7.17
N ILE A 161 9.83 -7.71 8.06
CA ILE A 161 8.40 -7.47 7.85
C ILE A 161 8.10 -6.06 8.36
N ASN A 162 8.08 -5.10 7.45
CA ASN A 162 7.89 -3.68 7.74
C ASN A 162 6.54 -3.17 7.24
N GLY A 163 5.89 -2.34 8.07
CA GLY A 163 4.71 -1.56 7.69
C GLY A 163 3.39 -2.28 7.88
N SER A 164 2.36 -1.86 7.14
CA SER A 164 1.02 -2.47 7.17
C SER A 164 0.84 -3.50 6.06
N ASP A 165 -0.35 -4.12 5.99
CA ASP A 165 -0.76 -4.98 4.87
C ASP A 165 -1.29 -4.18 3.65
N GLY A 166 -1.24 -2.84 3.72
CA GLY A 166 -1.74 -1.92 2.70
C GLY A 166 -3.25 -1.67 2.74
N SER A 167 -3.99 -2.26 3.69
CA SER A 167 -5.43 -2.00 3.85
C SER A 167 -5.75 -0.73 4.67
N GLY A 168 -4.77 -0.24 5.43
CA GLY A 168 -4.85 0.99 6.22
C GLY A 168 -3.46 1.41 6.72
N PHE A 169 -3.35 2.66 7.14
CA PHE A 169 -2.14 3.29 7.67
C PHE A 169 -2.50 4.13 8.89
N HIS A 170 -1.49 4.59 9.64
CA HIS A 170 -1.71 5.48 10.76
C HIS A 170 -2.33 6.82 10.32
N PRO A 171 -3.06 7.51 11.21
CA PRO A 171 -3.58 8.84 10.91
C PRO A 171 -2.46 9.89 10.81
N PHE A 172 -2.83 11.07 10.32
CA PHE A 172 -1.96 12.25 10.17
C PHE A 172 -0.72 12.03 9.30
N LEU A 173 -0.95 11.54 8.08
CA LEU A 173 0.10 11.28 7.10
C LEU A 173 0.83 12.58 6.70
N SER A 174 2.15 12.50 6.60
CA SER A 174 3.07 13.51 6.07
C SER A 174 3.41 13.21 4.61
N LYS A 175 3.85 14.21 3.85
CA LYS A 175 4.29 14.04 2.45
C LYS A 175 5.72 13.48 2.37
N GLU A 176 6.51 13.69 3.42
CA GLU A 176 7.93 13.35 3.50
C GLU A 176 8.15 11.90 3.95
N GLU A 177 7.12 11.27 4.53
CA GLU A 177 7.24 9.94 5.12
C GLU A 177 7.40 8.81 4.09
N ARG A 178 7.80 7.64 4.59
CA ARG A 178 7.95 6.40 3.83
C ARG A 178 6.94 5.38 4.33
N LEU A 179 5.89 5.13 3.55
CA LEU A 179 4.89 4.13 3.89
C LEU A 179 5.38 2.75 3.48
N ASN A 180 5.71 1.91 4.46
CA ASN A 180 6.08 0.52 4.20
C ASN A 180 4.83 -0.36 4.10
N VAL A 181 4.87 -1.34 3.20
CA VAL A 181 3.81 -2.33 3.00
C VAL A 181 4.45 -3.70 2.86
N PHE A 182 4.02 -4.65 3.68
CA PHE A 182 4.38 -6.05 3.50
C PHE A 182 3.31 -6.76 2.65
N THR A 183 3.74 -7.52 1.65
CA THR A 183 2.83 -8.33 0.86
C THR A 183 3.34 -9.76 0.69
N PRO A 184 2.59 -10.78 1.14
CA PRO A 184 2.95 -12.18 0.93
C PRO A 184 3.11 -12.56 -0.55
N ASP A 185 2.47 -11.83 -1.48
CA ASP A 185 2.54 -12.11 -2.91
C ASP A 185 3.95 -11.90 -3.48
N LEU A 186 4.69 -10.91 -2.95
CA LEU A 186 6.09 -10.60 -3.30
C LEU A 186 7.10 -11.18 -2.32
N CYS A 187 6.63 -11.76 -1.21
CA CYS A 187 7.47 -12.34 -0.16
C CYS A 187 8.49 -11.35 0.41
N ARG A 188 8.15 -10.05 0.45
CA ARG A 188 8.98 -8.98 1.01
C ARG A 188 8.14 -7.78 1.41
N SER A 189 8.74 -6.88 2.18
CA SER A 189 8.25 -5.51 2.31
C SER A 189 8.72 -4.64 1.15
N ILE A 190 7.83 -3.75 0.71
CA ILE A 190 8.07 -2.66 -0.23
C ILE A 190 7.72 -1.34 0.46
N HIS A 191 8.01 -0.22 -0.21
CA HIS A 191 7.67 1.09 0.30
C HIS A 191 7.06 1.97 -0.77
N MET A 192 6.31 2.96 -0.33
CA MET A 192 5.61 3.93 -1.15
C MET A 192 6.05 5.34 -0.73
N ARG A 193 6.06 6.26 -1.69
CA ARG A 193 6.39 7.68 -1.50
C ARG A 193 5.28 8.55 -2.06
N PHE A 194 5.10 9.72 -1.44
CA PHE A 194 4.17 10.73 -1.93
C PHE A 194 4.53 11.13 -3.36
N GLU A 195 3.52 11.21 -4.22
CA GLU A 195 3.62 11.70 -5.58
C GLU A 195 2.92 13.06 -5.72
N LYS A 196 1.65 13.12 -5.33
CA LYS A 196 0.81 14.31 -5.50
C LYS A 196 -0.44 14.26 -4.64
N GLU A 197 -1.08 15.43 -4.49
CA GLU A 197 -2.42 15.53 -3.95
C GLU A 197 -3.45 15.21 -5.03
N VAL A 198 -4.54 14.55 -4.62
CA VAL A 198 -5.67 14.22 -5.48
C VAL A 198 -6.96 14.36 -4.68
N GLU A 199 -8.07 14.54 -5.38
CA GLU A 199 -9.40 14.47 -4.79
C GLU A 199 -10.15 13.25 -5.35
N VAL A 200 -10.80 12.49 -4.48
CA VAL A 200 -11.62 11.34 -4.87
C VAL A 200 -12.98 11.48 -4.23
N LYS A 201 -14.02 11.71 -5.04
CA LYS A 201 -15.39 11.89 -4.58
C LYS A 201 -15.49 12.94 -3.45
N GLY A 202 -14.88 14.12 -3.63
CA GLY A 202 -14.87 15.19 -2.64
C GLY A 202 -14.01 14.93 -1.39
N ILE A 203 -13.23 13.84 -1.36
CA ILE A 203 -12.32 13.53 -0.25
C ILE A 203 -10.89 13.90 -0.67
N PRO A 204 -10.19 14.79 0.07
CA PRO A 204 -8.78 15.06 -0.19
C PRO A 204 -7.93 13.83 0.17
N ALA A 205 -6.99 13.50 -0.71
CA ALA A 205 -6.12 12.35 -0.57
C ALA A 205 -4.71 12.63 -1.09
N TYR A 206 -3.74 11.95 -0.49
CA TYR A 206 -2.36 11.88 -0.96
C TYR A 206 -2.17 10.61 -1.78
N ARG A 207 -1.65 10.77 -2.99
CA ARG A 207 -1.24 9.65 -3.81
C ARG A 207 0.15 9.21 -3.42
N PHE A 208 0.26 7.97 -2.98
CA PHE A 208 1.51 7.27 -2.73
C PHE A 208 1.76 6.23 -3.83
N THR A 209 2.99 6.17 -4.35
CA THR A 209 3.43 5.27 -5.43
C THR A 209 4.74 4.57 -5.04
N PRO A 210 5.01 3.31 -5.44
CA PRO A 210 6.30 2.70 -5.20
C PRO A 210 7.34 3.33 -6.15
N PRO A 211 8.40 3.96 -5.62
CA PRO A 211 9.42 4.55 -6.48
C PRO A 211 10.22 3.47 -7.23
N ARG A 212 10.91 3.86 -8.31
CA ARG A 212 11.81 2.97 -9.09
C ARG A 212 12.78 2.19 -8.22
N ALA A 213 13.26 2.81 -7.12
CA ALA A 213 14.16 2.20 -6.16
C ALA A 213 13.63 0.90 -5.52
N VAL A 214 12.31 0.67 -5.44
CA VAL A 214 11.72 -0.53 -4.83
C VAL A 214 12.14 -1.81 -5.54
N LEU A 215 12.17 -1.79 -6.87
CA LEU A 215 12.55 -2.94 -7.71
C LEU A 215 13.88 -2.70 -8.45
N ALA A 216 14.64 -1.66 -8.09
CA ALA A 216 15.98 -1.46 -8.64
C ALA A 216 16.92 -2.59 -8.25
N SER A 217 17.87 -2.92 -9.12
CA SER A 217 18.91 -3.90 -8.84
C SER A 217 19.77 -3.47 -7.64
N GLY A 218 20.40 -4.43 -6.96
CA GLY A 218 21.34 -4.15 -5.87
C GLY A 218 22.51 -3.23 -6.26
N LYS A 219 22.83 -3.16 -7.55
CA LYS A 219 23.83 -2.26 -8.12
C LYS A 219 23.38 -0.79 -8.05
N ASN A 220 22.12 -0.52 -8.35
CA ASN A 220 21.57 0.85 -8.40
C ASN A 220 20.88 1.24 -7.08
N ASN A 221 20.50 0.27 -6.25
CA ASN A 221 19.99 0.50 -4.91
C ASN A 221 20.59 -0.53 -3.92
N PRO A 222 21.58 -0.16 -3.10
CA PRO A 222 22.19 -1.06 -2.12
C PRO A 222 21.21 -1.69 -1.11
N GLU A 223 20.08 -1.03 -0.80
CA GLU A 223 19.02 -1.63 0.05
C GLU A 223 18.46 -2.93 -0.53
N ASN A 224 18.62 -3.15 -1.85
CA ASN A 224 18.10 -4.31 -2.55
C ASN A 224 19.11 -5.44 -2.76
N GLU A 225 20.37 -5.33 -2.29
CA GLU A 225 21.39 -6.37 -2.50
C GLU A 225 20.93 -7.74 -1.97
N GLY A 226 20.24 -7.76 -0.83
CA GLY A 226 19.79 -9.00 -0.20
C GLY A 226 18.65 -9.74 -0.92
N PHE A 227 18.00 -9.12 -1.91
CA PHE A 227 16.98 -9.79 -2.73
C PHE A 227 17.58 -10.61 -3.88
N CYS A 228 18.88 -10.54 -4.10
CA CYS A 228 19.58 -11.42 -5.03
C CYS A 228 20.29 -12.56 -4.28
N LEU A 229 19.75 -13.77 -4.36
CA LEU A 229 20.35 -14.94 -3.70
C LEU A 229 21.61 -15.46 -4.38
N THR A 230 21.74 -15.25 -5.70
CA THR A 230 22.88 -15.74 -6.48
C THR A 230 23.60 -14.56 -7.12
N PRO A 231 24.71 -14.05 -6.53
CA PRO A 231 25.36 -12.81 -6.99
C PRO A 231 25.74 -12.79 -8.47
N LYS A 232 26.03 -13.95 -9.06
CA LYS A 232 26.39 -14.10 -10.48
C LYS A 232 25.20 -13.96 -11.44
N ASN A 233 23.96 -14.11 -10.94
CA ASN A 233 22.74 -14.18 -11.75
C ASN A 233 21.68 -13.17 -11.28
N CYS A 234 22.10 -12.02 -10.72
CA CYS A 234 21.15 -10.99 -10.34
C CYS A 234 20.47 -10.38 -11.59
N LEU A 235 19.16 -10.19 -11.48
CA LEU A 235 18.40 -9.46 -12.48
C LEU A 235 18.67 -7.95 -12.37
N ASP A 236 18.34 -7.23 -13.43
CA ASP A 236 18.52 -5.78 -13.53
C ASP A 236 17.27 -5.04 -13.03
N ASP A 237 17.25 -3.72 -13.13
CA ASP A 237 16.20 -2.88 -12.56
C ASP A 237 14.78 -3.25 -13.03
N GLY A 238 13.83 -3.15 -12.10
CA GLY A 238 12.38 -3.23 -12.33
C GLY A 238 11.77 -4.62 -12.22
N VAL A 239 12.56 -5.63 -11.86
CA VAL A 239 12.10 -7.00 -11.70
C VAL A 239 12.61 -7.62 -10.40
N LEU A 240 11.85 -8.58 -9.86
CA LEU A 240 12.19 -9.32 -8.64
C LEU A 240 12.00 -10.82 -8.88
N ASP A 241 13.08 -11.60 -8.72
CA ASP A 241 12.99 -13.06 -8.70
C ASP A 241 12.37 -13.51 -7.38
N VAL A 242 11.18 -14.14 -7.46
CA VAL A 242 10.44 -14.65 -6.30
C VAL A 242 10.41 -16.18 -6.26
N SER A 243 11.31 -16.84 -7.00
CA SER A 243 11.40 -18.31 -7.05
C SER A 243 11.55 -18.94 -5.67
N VAL A 244 12.18 -18.22 -4.74
CA VAL A 244 12.42 -18.60 -3.33
C VAL A 244 11.15 -18.89 -2.55
N CYS A 245 10.03 -18.23 -2.90
CA CYS A 245 8.75 -18.44 -2.26
C CYS A 245 7.69 -19.03 -3.21
N ARG A 246 8.11 -19.48 -4.39
CA ARG A 246 7.27 -20.15 -5.40
C ARG A 246 7.76 -21.57 -5.68
N ASN A 247 8.20 -22.28 -4.64
CA ASN A 247 8.64 -23.67 -4.70
C ASN A 247 9.72 -23.96 -5.77
N GLY A 248 10.57 -22.97 -6.07
CA GLY A 248 11.64 -23.06 -7.06
C GLY A 248 11.21 -22.82 -8.52
N ALA A 249 9.93 -22.53 -8.78
CA ALA A 249 9.49 -22.08 -10.09
C ALA A 249 10.17 -20.74 -10.44
N PRO A 250 10.68 -20.54 -11.67
CA PRO A 250 11.43 -19.33 -12.07
C PRO A 250 10.51 -18.12 -12.30
N VAL A 251 9.68 -17.80 -11.31
CA VAL A 251 8.73 -16.70 -11.34
C VAL A 251 9.43 -15.39 -11.01
N VAL A 252 9.22 -14.40 -11.86
CA VAL A 252 9.77 -13.04 -11.73
C VAL A 252 8.62 -12.05 -11.73
N VAL A 253 8.56 -11.17 -10.74
CA VAL A 253 7.53 -10.12 -10.66
C VAL A 253 8.08 -8.80 -11.16
N SER A 254 7.26 -8.04 -11.88
CA SER A 254 7.56 -6.68 -12.32
C SER A 254 6.31 -5.80 -12.23
N PHE A 255 6.44 -4.50 -12.50
CA PHE A 255 5.27 -3.72 -12.88
C PHE A 255 4.81 -4.09 -14.31
N PRO A 256 3.54 -3.82 -14.67
CA PRO A 256 3.01 -4.11 -16.00
C PRO A 256 3.86 -3.50 -17.11
N HIS A 257 4.03 -4.26 -18.20
CA HIS A 257 4.87 -3.90 -19.36
C HIS A 257 6.30 -3.47 -18.98
N PHE A 258 6.83 -4.00 -17.87
CA PHE A 258 8.13 -3.61 -17.30
C PHE A 258 8.25 -2.10 -17.01
N HIS A 259 7.15 -1.44 -16.64
CA HIS A 259 7.17 -0.06 -16.18
C HIS A 259 8.19 0.13 -15.04
N LEU A 260 8.95 1.22 -15.08
CA LEU A 260 10.09 1.51 -14.17
C LEU A 260 11.26 0.51 -14.23
N GLY A 261 11.26 -0.45 -15.16
CA GLY A 261 12.36 -1.38 -15.35
C GLY A 261 13.43 -0.94 -16.34
N ALA A 262 14.43 -1.78 -16.50
CA ALA A 262 15.45 -1.65 -17.53
C ALA A 262 14.84 -1.82 -18.92
N GLU A 263 15.18 -0.94 -19.86
CA GLU A 263 14.60 -0.93 -21.22
C GLU A 263 14.78 -2.25 -21.96
N ARG A 264 15.85 -2.99 -21.65
CA ARG A 264 16.12 -4.31 -22.25
C ARG A 264 14.98 -5.31 -22.06
N TYR A 265 14.21 -5.20 -20.97
CA TYR A 265 13.07 -6.09 -20.74
C TYR A 265 11.89 -5.77 -21.67
N ALA A 266 11.59 -4.49 -21.88
CA ALA A 266 10.54 -4.07 -22.81
C ALA A 266 10.96 -4.30 -24.27
N LYS A 267 12.22 -4.04 -24.61
CA LYS A 267 12.78 -4.22 -25.97
C LYS A 267 12.93 -5.68 -26.39
N ALA A 268 12.96 -6.62 -25.44
CA ALA A 268 13.14 -8.05 -25.75
C ALA A 268 11.87 -8.71 -26.31
N ILE A 269 10.69 -8.08 -26.19
CA ILE A 269 9.40 -8.70 -26.48
C ILE A 269 8.50 -7.71 -27.18
N ASP A 270 8.11 -8.05 -28.41
CA ASP A 270 7.18 -7.24 -29.20
C ASP A 270 5.82 -7.10 -28.51
N GLY A 271 5.22 -5.90 -28.61
CA GLY A 271 3.95 -5.58 -27.96
C GLY A 271 4.07 -5.04 -26.53
N ILE A 272 5.27 -5.00 -25.95
CA ILE A 272 5.48 -4.40 -24.63
C ILE A 272 5.70 -2.88 -24.73
N SER A 273 4.75 -2.10 -24.22
CA SER A 273 4.85 -0.64 -24.17
C SER A 273 4.56 -0.11 -22.75
N PRO A 274 5.58 0.30 -21.97
CA PRO A 274 5.38 0.84 -20.63
C PRO A 274 4.77 2.24 -20.67
N VAL A 275 3.53 2.39 -20.18
CA VAL A 275 2.84 3.68 -20.02
C VAL A 275 2.59 3.95 -18.54
N HIS A 276 3.08 5.08 -18.04
CA HIS A 276 3.07 5.39 -16.60
C HIS A 276 1.66 5.37 -16.01
N GLU A 277 0.71 6.08 -16.60
CA GLU A 277 -0.66 6.22 -16.08
C GLU A 277 -1.40 4.87 -16.05
N ARG A 278 -1.11 3.99 -17.02
CA ARG A 278 -1.76 2.68 -17.18
C ARG A 278 -1.10 1.59 -16.34
N HIS A 279 0.18 1.71 -16.03
CA HIS A 279 0.97 0.63 -15.42
C HIS A 279 1.49 0.95 -14.02
N GLN A 280 1.35 2.19 -13.54
CA GLN A 280 1.70 2.54 -12.17
C GLN A 280 0.81 1.85 -11.14
N THR A 281 1.40 1.48 -10.00
CA THR A 281 0.69 1.10 -8.78
C THR A 281 0.56 2.33 -7.89
N PHE A 282 -0.60 2.56 -7.29
CA PHE A 282 -0.75 3.68 -6.35
C PHE A 282 -1.81 3.42 -5.28
N LEU A 283 -1.68 4.17 -4.18
CA LEU A 283 -2.63 4.28 -3.08
C LEU A 283 -2.99 5.75 -2.89
N ASP A 284 -4.26 6.10 -3.04
CA ASP A 284 -4.78 7.41 -2.68
C ASP A 284 -5.34 7.31 -1.25
N LEU A 285 -4.65 7.92 -0.30
CA LEU A 285 -4.92 7.84 1.14
C LEU A 285 -5.44 9.18 1.65
N ASN A 286 -6.52 9.20 2.44
CA ASN A 286 -6.88 10.41 3.15
C ASN A 286 -5.81 10.72 4.22
N PRO A 287 -5.18 11.91 4.22
CA PRO A 287 -4.04 12.18 5.10
C PRO A 287 -4.43 12.23 6.58
N THR A 288 -5.64 12.69 6.92
CA THR A 288 -6.08 12.79 8.31
C THR A 288 -6.30 11.42 8.92
N MET A 289 -6.95 10.50 8.19
CA MET A 289 -7.39 9.21 8.73
C MET A 289 -6.45 8.03 8.39
N GLY A 290 -5.56 8.16 7.41
CA GLY A 290 -4.71 7.05 6.96
C GLY A 290 -5.45 5.96 6.19
N VAL A 291 -6.67 6.22 5.73
CA VAL A 291 -7.54 5.23 5.04
C VAL A 291 -7.45 5.34 3.52
N PRO A 292 -7.37 4.22 2.79
CA PRO A 292 -7.40 4.23 1.33
C PRO A 292 -8.80 4.56 0.79
N VAL A 293 -8.88 5.60 -0.04
CA VAL A 293 -10.12 5.98 -0.76
C VAL A 293 -10.14 5.50 -2.19
N ARG A 294 -8.96 5.31 -2.79
CA ARG A 294 -8.77 4.67 -4.09
C ARG A 294 -7.42 3.98 -4.12
N ALA A 295 -7.35 2.77 -4.67
CA ALA A 295 -6.10 2.06 -4.82
C ALA A 295 -6.09 1.28 -6.14
N MET A 296 -4.91 1.19 -6.75
CA MET A 296 -4.64 0.33 -7.90
C MET A 296 -3.32 -0.39 -7.64
N LYS A 297 -3.39 -1.67 -7.26
CA LYS A 297 -2.24 -2.57 -7.16
C LYS A 297 -2.07 -3.28 -8.49
N ARG A 298 -1.01 -2.94 -9.22
CA ARG A 298 -0.71 -3.50 -10.54
C ARG A 298 0.62 -4.25 -10.51
N ALA A 299 0.58 -5.53 -10.83
CA ALA A 299 1.76 -6.38 -10.85
C ALA A 299 1.71 -7.33 -12.04
N GLN A 300 2.87 -7.65 -12.60
CA GLN A 300 3.04 -8.56 -13.72
C GLN A 300 3.81 -9.79 -13.28
N ILE A 301 3.27 -10.96 -13.66
CA ILE A 301 3.90 -12.25 -13.45
C ILE A 301 4.65 -12.60 -14.72
N ASN A 302 5.93 -12.91 -14.57
CA ASN A 302 6.82 -13.29 -15.65
C ASN A 302 7.52 -14.60 -15.32
N ILE A 303 8.05 -15.26 -16.33
CA ILE A 303 8.86 -16.47 -16.20
C ILE A 303 10.25 -16.19 -16.79
N HIS A 304 11.29 -16.50 -16.01
CA HIS A 304 12.66 -16.40 -16.50
C HIS A 304 12.98 -17.60 -17.40
N LEU A 305 13.04 -17.35 -18.71
CA LEU A 305 13.41 -18.30 -19.74
C LEU A 305 14.90 -18.27 -19.97
N GLN A 306 15.58 -19.39 -19.71
CA GLN A 306 17.01 -19.53 -19.96
C GLN A 306 17.32 -20.93 -20.44
N ARG A 307 18.48 -21.10 -21.08
CA ARG A 307 18.98 -22.41 -21.46
C ARG A 307 19.23 -23.28 -20.22
N VAL A 308 18.68 -24.48 -20.23
CA VAL A 308 18.93 -25.51 -19.22
C VAL A 308 19.66 -26.68 -19.89
N ILE A 309 20.88 -26.96 -19.41
CA ILE A 309 21.69 -28.07 -19.92
C ILE A 309 20.96 -29.40 -19.68
N GLY A 310 20.92 -30.28 -20.69
CA GLY A 310 20.18 -31.54 -20.65
C GLY A 310 18.75 -31.46 -21.22
N PHE A 311 18.25 -30.25 -21.53
CA PHE A 311 16.92 -30.06 -22.15
C PHE A 311 17.04 -29.37 -23.52
N PRO A 312 17.00 -30.13 -24.63
CA PRO A 312 17.13 -29.58 -25.99
C PRO A 312 16.09 -28.50 -26.33
N LEU A 313 14.89 -28.57 -25.75
CA LEU A 313 13.81 -27.57 -25.91
C LEU A 313 14.25 -26.14 -25.54
N THR A 314 15.25 -26.01 -24.67
CA THR A 314 15.74 -24.70 -24.18
C THR A 314 17.04 -24.25 -24.86
N ARG A 315 17.57 -25.01 -25.83
CA ARG A 315 18.90 -24.80 -26.42
C ARG A 315 19.09 -23.40 -27.02
N ASN A 316 18.03 -22.84 -27.60
CA ASN A 316 18.05 -21.56 -28.31
C ASN A 316 17.61 -20.37 -27.42
N LEU A 317 17.36 -20.60 -26.13
CA LEU A 317 16.95 -19.53 -25.21
C LEU A 317 18.18 -18.76 -24.71
N ASN A 318 18.20 -17.46 -24.97
CA ASN A 318 19.32 -16.57 -24.63
C ASN A 318 19.11 -15.77 -23.32
N GLY A 319 18.23 -16.21 -22.42
CA GLY A 319 17.94 -15.51 -21.16
C GLY A 319 16.97 -14.35 -21.38
N THR A 320 15.69 -14.54 -21.08
CA THR A 320 14.64 -13.52 -21.24
C THR A 320 13.60 -13.63 -20.15
N ILE A 321 13.08 -12.49 -19.70
CA ILE A 321 11.96 -12.45 -18.75
C ILE A 321 10.67 -12.38 -19.55
N PHE A 322 9.99 -13.51 -19.69
CA PHE A 322 8.80 -13.62 -20.54
C PHE A 322 7.52 -13.32 -19.73
N PRO A 323 6.72 -12.30 -20.08
CA PRO A 323 5.52 -11.92 -19.36
C PRO A 323 4.41 -12.92 -19.64
N ILE A 324 3.71 -13.32 -18.58
CA ILE A 324 2.57 -14.25 -18.66
C ILE A 324 1.26 -13.49 -18.60
N LEU A 325 1.10 -12.67 -17.56
CA LEU A 325 -0.05 -11.79 -17.39
C LEU A 325 0.30 -10.66 -16.42
N PHE A 326 -0.50 -9.60 -16.43
CA PHE A 326 -0.53 -8.65 -15.33
C PHE A 326 -1.93 -8.57 -14.74
N LEU A 327 -1.98 -8.26 -13.45
CA LEU A 327 -3.20 -8.09 -12.68
C LEU A 327 -3.33 -6.63 -12.29
N ASN A 328 -4.54 -6.09 -12.36
CA ASN A 328 -4.91 -4.80 -11.77
C ASN A 328 -5.97 -5.05 -10.70
N GLU A 329 -5.54 -5.02 -9.44
CA GLU A 329 -6.42 -5.07 -8.29
C GLU A 329 -6.77 -3.63 -7.88
N SER A 330 -8.01 -3.24 -8.14
CA SER A 330 -8.47 -1.86 -7.93
C SER A 330 -9.62 -1.77 -6.95
N VAL A 331 -9.62 -0.72 -6.13
CA VAL A 331 -10.75 -0.33 -5.28
C VAL A 331 -10.96 1.17 -5.39
N VAL A 332 -12.23 1.57 -5.38
CA VAL A 332 -12.68 2.95 -5.23
C VAL A 332 -13.79 2.94 -4.19
N ILE A 333 -13.73 3.86 -3.23
CA ILE A 333 -14.76 4.01 -2.21
C ILE A 333 -16.14 4.25 -2.84
N ASP A 334 -17.18 3.61 -2.31
CA ASP A 334 -18.57 3.84 -2.74
C ASP A 334 -19.11 5.17 -2.21
N ASP A 335 -20.21 5.67 -2.78
CA ASP A 335 -20.73 7.01 -2.46
C ASP A 335 -21.25 7.12 -1.02
N ALA A 336 -21.85 6.05 -0.48
CA ALA A 336 -22.35 6.05 0.88
C ALA A 336 -21.20 6.08 1.90
N SER A 337 -20.15 5.29 1.68
CA SER A 337 -18.93 5.32 2.48
C SER A 337 -18.18 6.65 2.34
N ALA A 338 -18.14 7.22 1.13
CA ALA A 338 -17.52 8.53 0.90
C ALA A 338 -18.22 9.64 1.69
N ALA A 339 -19.56 9.69 1.64
CA ALA A 339 -20.35 10.66 2.42
C ALA A 339 -20.11 10.53 3.94
N ARG A 340 -19.92 9.30 4.45
CA ARG A 340 -19.56 9.08 5.85
C ARG A 340 -18.19 9.65 6.19
N ILE A 341 -17.18 9.41 5.34
CA ILE A 341 -15.84 9.97 5.55
C ILE A 341 -15.88 11.51 5.49
N GLN A 342 -16.58 12.09 4.52
CA GLN A 342 -16.72 13.55 4.44
C GLN A 342 -17.35 14.14 5.71
N LYS A 343 -18.42 13.51 6.24
CA LYS A 343 -19.05 13.94 7.49
C LYS A 343 -18.08 13.89 8.68
N LEU A 344 -17.28 12.81 8.77
CA LEU A 344 -16.26 12.67 9.81
C LEU A 344 -15.16 13.72 9.66
N LEU A 345 -14.69 13.99 8.45
CA LEU A 345 -13.70 15.03 8.17
C LEU A 345 -14.22 16.42 8.52
N LEU A 346 -15.50 16.70 8.25
CA LEU A 346 -16.13 17.96 8.65
C LEU A 346 -16.15 18.10 10.18
N ILE A 347 -16.52 17.05 10.92
CA ILE A 347 -16.49 17.05 12.38
C ILE A 347 -15.08 17.31 12.89
N VAL A 348 -14.08 16.61 12.37
CA VAL A 348 -12.67 16.83 12.76
C VAL A 348 -12.25 18.27 12.49
N THR A 349 -12.57 18.81 11.33
CA THR A 349 -12.25 20.20 10.97
C THR A 349 -12.90 21.19 11.92
N LEU A 350 -14.19 21.03 12.23
CA LEU A 350 -14.90 21.92 13.16
C LEU A 350 -14.30 21.85 14.56
N VAL A 351 -14.04 20.65 15.09
CA VAL A 351 -13.48 20.44 16.42
C VAL A 351 -12.06 21.03 16.52
N SER A 352 -11.22 20.84 15.50
CA SER A 352 -9.85 21.38 15.49
C SER A 352 -9.82 22.91 15.45
N HIS A 353 -10.78 23.56 14.77
CA HIS A 353 -10.82 25.02 14.67
C HIS A 353 -11.64 25.70 15.78
N PHE A 354 -12.47 24.95 16.50
CA PHE A 354 -13.32 25.50 17.56
C PHE A 354 -12.55 26.23 18.68
N PRO A 355 -11.43 25.72 19.22
CA PRO A 355 -10.63 26.45 20.20
C PRO A 355 -10.03 27.76 19.65
N LEU A 356 -9.67 27.80 18.36
CA LEU A 356 -9.14 29.00 17.72
C LEU A 356 -10.22 30.10 17.64
N VAL A 357 -11.47 29.71 17.34
CA VAL A 357 -12.61 30.63 17.33
C VAL A 357 -12.87 31.17 18.74
N LEU A 358 -12.87 30.32 19.76
CA LEU A 358 -13.00 30.76 21.16
C LEU A 358 -11.86 31.68 21.60
N GLY A 359 -10.62 31.38 21.20
CA GLY A 359 -9.46 32.21 21.45
C GLY A 359 -9.58 33.59 20.80
N ALA A 360 -10.00 33.64 19.52
CA ALA A 360 -10.24 34.89 18.81
C ALA A 360 -11.34 35.73 19.48
N LEU A 361 -12.45 35.10 19.89
CA LEU A 361 -13.51 35.75 20.67
C LEU A 361 -12.98 36.31 22.00
N GLY A 362 -12.14 35.56 22.71
CA GLY A 362 -11.50 36.01 23.95
C GLY A 362 -10.61 37.24 23.73
N VAL A 363 -9.81 37.26 22.67
CA VAL A 363 -8.97 38.42 22.31
C VAL A 363 -9.83 39.63 21.97
N ILE A 364 -10.92 39.45 21.20
CA ILE A 364 -11.84 40.53 20.86
C ILE A 364 -12.47 41.11 22.13
N LEU A 365 -12.93 40.26 23.06
CA LEU A 365 -13.50 40.71 24.33
C LEU A 365 -12.47 41.47 25.19
N LEU A 366 -11.22 41.00 25.23
CA LEU A 366 -10.14 41.72 25.91
C LEU A 366 -9.87 43.09 25.30
N LEU A 367 -9.82 43.19 23.97
CA LEU A 367 -9.64 44.47 23.27
C LEU A 367 -10.80 45.44 23.57
N VAL A 368 -12.04 44.95 23.57
CA VAL A 368 -13.21 45.76 23.94
C VAL A 368 -13.10 46.25 25.39
N CYS A 369 -12.72 45.39 26.34
CA CYS A 369 -12.50 45.79 27.73
C CYS A 369 -11.40 46.86 27.86
N ILE A 370 -10.30 46.75 27.11
CA ILE A 370 -9.22 47.75 27.12
C ILE A 370 -9.72 49.09 26.57
N ILE A 371 -10.48 49.08 25.48
CA ILE A 371 -11.07 50.31 24.90
C ILE A 371 -12.03 50.97 25.89
N LEU A 372 -12.86 50.19 26.59
CA LEU A 372 -13.80 50.71 27.59
C LEU A 372 -13.11 51.20 28.87
N GLN A 373 -11.86 50.77 29.15
CA GLN A 373 -11.06 51.23 30.28
C GLN A 373 -10.17 52.44 29.96
N GLN A 374 -10.12 52.90 28.71
CA GLN A 374 -9.48 54.19 28.44
C GLN A 374 -10.31 55.29 29.13
N PRO A 375 -9.70 56.10 30.01
CA PRO A 375 -10.42 57.19 30.65
C PRO A 375 -11.01 58.09 29.57
N SER A 376 -12.29 58.46 29.71
CA SER A 376 -12.84 59.55 28.92
C SER A 376 -11.96 60.76 29.18
N ASN A 377 -11.20 61.19 28.16
CA ASN A 377 -10.70 62.56 28.13
C ASN A 377 -11.91 63.45 27.89
N ASP A 378 -12.74 63.62 28.91
CA ASP A 378 -13.66 64.74 28.96
C ASP A 378 -12.80 65.99 28.95
N PRO A 379 -13.00 66.93 28.00
CA PRO A 379 -12.22 68.16 27.98
C PRO A 379 -12.48 68.92 29.27
N GLU A 380 -11.42 69.06 30.07
CA GLU A 380 -11.36 69.88 31.26
C GLU A 380 -11.79 71.31 30.88
N TYR A 381 -12.99 71.72 31.30
CA TYR A 381 -13.47 73.08 31.09
C TYR A 381 -12.66 74.02 32.03
N PRO A 382 -12.00 75.07 31.52
CA PRO A 382 -11.04 75.83 32.31
C PRO A 382 -11.69 76.59 33.47
N SER A 383 -11.06 76.47 34.64
CA SER A 383 -11.42 77.08 35.91
C SER A 383 -11.19 78.60 35.95
N ASN A 384 -12.01 79.37 35.25
CA ASN A 384 -11.98 80.84 35.32
C ASN A 384 -13.10 81.45 36.18
N HIS A 385 -13.36 80.93 37.39
CA HIS A 385 -14.32 81.52 38.32
C HIS A 385 -13.77 82.01 39.68
N LEU A 386 -12.45 82.02 39.87
CA LEU A 386 -11.83 82.49 41.12
C LEU A 386 -11.38 83.96 41.12
N ALA A 387 -11.55 84.71 40.03
CA ALA A 387 -11.12 86.11 39.95
C ALA A 387 -12.21 87.17 40.25
N THR A 388 -13.49 86.79 40.39
CA THR A 388 -14.60 87.78 40.46
C THR A 388 -15.29 87.86 41.82
N ILE A 389 -15.04 86.93 42.75
CA ILE A 389 -15.76 86.88 44.03
C ILE A 389 -15.05 87.68 45.14
N GLN A 390 -13.75 87.98 44.99
CA GLN A 390 -12.98 88.70 46.01
C GLN A 390 -13.26 90.21 46.08
N ASN A 391 -13.99 90.77 45.10
CA ASN A 391 -14.43 92.16 45.10
C ASN A 391 -15.86 92.38 45.65
N SER A 392 -16.63 91.32 45.90
CA SER A 392 -18.02 91.43 46.38
C SER A 392 -18.15 91.33 47.91
N LEU A 393 -17.10 90.94 48.63
CA LEU A 393 -17.13 90.70 50.08
C LEU A 393 -16.75 91.92 50.94
N LYS A 394 -16.65 93.12 50.34
CA LYS A 394 -16.40 94.37 51.08
C LYS A 394 -17.64 95.15 51.53
N ASN A 395 -18.86 94.76 51.16
CA ASN A 395 -20.06 95.55 51.49
C ASN A 395 -21.21 94.69 52.04
N GLY A 396 -21.38 94.75 53.38
CA GLY A 396 -22.66 94.55 54.12
C GLY A 396 -23.24 93.13 54.10
N THR A 397 -23.94 92.63 55.11
CA THR A 397 -24.45 93.17 56.37
C THR A 397 -24.85 91.94 57.20
N TYR A 398 -24.55 91.92 58.50
CA TYR A 398 -24.87 90.82 59.40
C TYR A 398 -26.37 90.81 59.75
N ILE A 399 -27.02 89.65 59.66
CA ILE A 399 -28.17 89.28 60.52
C ILE A 399 -28.03 87.80 60.86
N GLY A 400 -27.86 87.51 62.15
CA GLY A 400 -27.74 86.15 62.68
C GLY A 400 -29.08 85.54 63.10
N MET A 401 -29.06 84.24 63.35
CA MET A 401 -29.79 83.48 64.39
C MET A 401 -29.56 81.97 64.10
N THR A 402 -28.64 81.34 64.84
CA THR A 402 -28.87 80.38 65.94
C THR A 402 -29.25 78.95 65.51
N SER A 403 -28.51 78.03 66.12
CA SER A 403 -28.40 76.59 65.92
C SER A 403 -29.60 75.78 66.38
N VAL A 404 -29.84 74.65 65.71
CA VAL A 404 -30.45 73.48 66.34
C VAL A 404 -29.61 72.25 66.00
N ASP A 405 -29.10 71.62 67.05
CA ASP A 405 -28.34 70.38 67.03
C ASP A 405 -29.23 69.15 66.81
N LYS A 406 -28.68 68.23 66.01
CA LYS A 406 -28.63 66.77 66.14
C LYS A 406 -29.83 66.00 66.72
N SER A 407 -30.28 65.04 65.90
CA SER A 407 -30.09 63.61 66.19
C SER A 407 -29.86 62.83 64.92
#